data_AF-A0A916DE35-F1
#
_entry.id   AF-A0A916DE35-F1
#
_cell.length_a   1.000
_cell.length_b   1.000
_cell.length_c   1.000
_cell.angle_alpha   90.00
_cell.angle_beta   90.00
_cell.angle_gamma   90.00
#
_symmetry.space_group_name_H-M   'P 1'
#
loop_
_entity.id
_entity.type
_entity.pdbx_description
1 polymer ?
#
loop_
_entity_poly.entity_id
_entity_poly.type
_entity_poly.pdbx_seq_one_letter_code
_entity_poly.pdbx_strand_id
1 'polypeptide(L)'
;HDMALLSQSASLKSRIPFIHFFDGFRTSHEVNKLNLIPDEDIRAMIDPDLVREHRGRGLNPDRPVMRGTAQNPDVSFQARETVNPFYDRLPAIVQETMDEFATLTGRQYKLFDYFGHPEAERVAVIIGSGAQTLIETVNYLVKHGQKVGIINVRLVLPFSAEHFLTALPSTVKAIAVLDRVKSPGASGEPLYGDVVTVLAEAYANGKLPTQTLPRIIGGRYGLSSKEFTPAMAEAVLDELKKDTPKNHFTIGIDDDVTHTSLDYDPSFDIEPDDVVRALFIGLGADGTVGANKNSIKIIGESTPLYAQGYFVYDSKKSGSRTVSHVRFGPKPINSPYLIQSASFIGCHQFVFAEKIDVLENARQGATFLLNSPYGPEEVWEHLPRSTQQQLIDKEIKFYVIDASKVARETGMGNRTNTIMQTCFFAISGVLPKDEAIAKIKESIKKTYGKKGEDVVKKNYVAVDQTIARLYPVEVPTIATSAIDRPRVVSEAAPD
;
A
#
# COMPACT_ATOMS: atom_id res chain seq x y z
N HIS A 1 -2.60 9.77 9.11
CA HIS A 1 -2.44 11.12 9.69
C HIS A 1 -3.74 11.55 10.35
N ASP A 2 -4.81 11.74 9.57
CA ASP A 2 -6.15 12.13 10.05
C ASP A 2 -6.69 11.29 11.22
N MET A 3 -6.70 9.96 11.08
CA MET A 3 -7.20 9.06 12.13
C MET A 3 -6.44 9.17 13.46
N ALA A 4 -5.17 9.61 13.44
CA ALA A 4 -4.41 9.84 14.66
C ALA A 4 -4.95 11.07 15.42
N LEU A 5 -5.20 12.18 14.72
CA LEU A 5 -5.80 13.37 15.34
C LEU A 5 -7.22 13.08 15.83
N LEU A 6 -8.04 12.42 15.00
CA LEU A 6 -9.40 12.02 15.36
C LEU A 6 -9.42 11.16 16.63
N SER A 7 -8.53 10.16 16.73
CA SER A 7 -8.44 9.30 17.91
C SER A 7 -8.05 10.08 19.17
N GLN A 8 -7.14 11.05 19.06
CA GLN A 8 -6.70 11.88 20.18
C GLN A 8 -7.82 12.81 20.66
N SER A 9 -8.52 13.48 19.74
CA SER A 9 -9.65 14.36 20.05
C SER A 9 -10.81 13.58 20.66
N ALA A 10 -11.20 12.46 20.03
CA ALA A 10 -12.28 11.60 20.53
C ALA A 10 -11.94 10.98 21.90
N SER A 11 -10.68 10.64 22.17
CA SER A 11 -10.25 10.13 23.48
C SER A 11 -10.42 11.16 24.60
N LEU A 12 -10.13 12.44 24.33
CA LEU A 12 -10.35 13.52 25.30
C LEU A 12 -11.85 13.72 25.60
N LYS A 13 -12.69 13.73 24.56
CA LYS A 13 -14.15 13.89 24.67
C LYS A 13 -14.82 12.72 25.40
N SER A 14 -14.46 11.50 25.03
CA SER A 14 -15.07 10.29 25.57
C SER A 14 -14.49 9.82 26.90
N ARG A 15 -13.26 10.24 27.23
CA ARG A 15 -12.47 9.71 28.35
C ARG A 15 -12.14 8.21 28.22
N ILE A 16 -12.27 7.65 27.03
CA ILE A 16 -11.91 6.27 26.71
C ILE A 16 -10.55 6.26 25.99
N PRO A 17 -9.62 5.37 26.34
CA PRO A 17 -8.36 5.22 25.61
C PRO A 17 -8.59 4.62 24.22
N PHE A 18 -7.87 5.13 23.22
CA PHE A 18 -7.93 4.62 21.85
C PHE A 18 -6.67 3.86 21.47
N ILE A 19 -6.84 2.79 20.71
CA ILE A 19 -5.76 2.16 19.94
C ILE A 19 -5.96 2.57 18.48
N HIS A 20 -5.18 3.55 18.03
CA HIS A 20 -5.07 3.87 16.61
C HIS A 20 -4.02 2.96 15.97
N PHE A 21 -4.45 2.12 15.03
CA PHE A 21 -3.60 1.16 14.34
C PHE A 21 -3.69 1.32 12.82
N PHE A 22 -2.67 0.81 12.15
CA PHE A 22 -2.55 0.73 10.69
C PHE A 22 -1.62 -0.41 10.36
N ASP A 23 -1.68 -0.88 9.10
CA ASP A 23 -1.00 -2.10 8.72
C ASP A 23 0.53 -1.94 8.74
N GLY A 24 1.19 -2.85 9.46
CA GLY A 24 2.64 -2.93 9.53
C GLY A 24 3.24 -3.17 8.15
N PHE A 25 4.33 -2.47 7.85
CA PHE A 25 4.96 -2.34 6.53
C PHE A 25 4.06 -1.70 5.47
N ARG A 26 2.93 -2.33 5.16
CA ARG A 26 2.05 -1.94 4.06
C ARG A 26 1.55 -0.51 4.14
N THR A 27 1.33 0.01 5.34
CA THR A 27 1.07 1.43 5.58
C THR A 27 2.24 2.09 6.31
N SER A 28 2.83 1.42 7.30
CA SER A 28 3.85 2.05 8.16
C SER A 28 5.18 2.39 7.45
N HIS A 29 5.49 1.72 6.34
CA HIS A 29 6.72 1.93 5.56
C HIS A 29 6.46 2.36 4.11
N GLU A 30 5.19 2.53 3.74
CA GLU A 30 4.83 3.13 2.45
C GLU A 30 5.06 4.63 2.49
N VAL A 31 5.76 5.15 1.49
CA VAL A 31 6.02 6.57 1.32
C VAL A 31 4.97 7.13 0.36
N ASN A 32 4.18 8.08 0.83
CA ASN A 32 3.17 8.75 0.01
C ASN A 32 3.30 10.27 0.08
N LYS A 33 2.84 10.95 -0.97
CA LYS A 33 2.48 12.37 -0.89
C LYS A 33 1.21 12.51 -0.06
N LEU A 34 1.29 13.25 1.04
CA LEU A 34 0.19 13.45 1.97
C LEU A 34 -0.20 14.93 2.03
N ASN A 35 -1.49 15.20 2.25
CA ASN A 35 -1.96 16.50 2.69
C ASN A 35 -1.85 16.53 4.22
N LEU A 36 -0.83 17.24 4.74
CA LEU A 36 -0.66 17.41 6.17
C LEU A 36 -1.79 18.30 6.73
N ILE A 37 -2.22 17.99 7.96
CA ILE A 37 -3.15 18.87 8.69
C ILE A 37 -2.32 20.06 9.21
N PRO A 38 -2.73 21.31 8.91
CA PRO A 38 -2.11 22.50 9.49
C PRO A 38 -2.13 22.49 11.03
N ASP A 39 -1.11 23.07 11.66
CA ASP A 39 -1.03 23.20 13.12
C ASP A 39 -2.23 23.92 13.73
N GLU A 40 -2.83 24.87 13.01
CA GLU A 40 -4.03 25.59 13.43
C GLU A 40 -5.26 24.68 13.52
N ASP A 41 -5.48 23.82 12.53
CA ASP A 41 -6.56 22.84 12.53
C ASP A 41 -6.34 21.76 13.61
N ILE A 42 -5.07 21.34 13.82
CA ILE A 42 -4.72 20.44 14.93
C ILE A 42 -5.10 21.07 16.26
N ARG A 43 -4.80 22.36 16.48
CA ARG A 43 -5.18 23.07 17.71
C ARG A 43 -6.69 23.24 17.83
N ALA A 44 -7.39 23.53 16.73
CA ALA A 44 -8.84 23.69 16.72
C ALA A 44 -9.58 22.40 17.11
N MET A 45 -9.03 21.23 16.77
CA MET A 45 -9.59 19.93 17.13
C MET A 45 -9.40 19.53 18.61
N ILE A 46 -8.58 20.26 19.38
CA ILE A 46 -8.24 19.92 20.77
C ILE A 46 -8.82 20.97 21.72
N ASP A 47 -9.91 20.61 22.41
CA ASP A 47 -10.54 21.45 23.41
C ASP A 47 -9.63 21.61 24.66
N PRO A 48 -9.18 22.84 24.98
CA PRO A 48 -8.36 23.11 26.15
C PRO A 48 -9.03 22.77 27.48
N ASP A 49 -10.36 22.86 27.57
CA ASP A 49 -11.11 22.55 28.79
C ASP A 49 -11.10 21.04 29.05
N LEU A 50 -11.29 20.20 28.03
CA LEU A 50 -11.15 18.75 28.17
C LEU A 50 -9.75 18.34 28.62
N VAL A 51 -8.71 19.05 28.16
CA VAL A 51 -7.33 18.85 28.63
C VAL A 51 -7.19 19.24 30.11
N ARG A 52 -7.74 20.38 30.52
CA ARG A 52 -7.73 20.81 31.95
C ARG A 52 -8.48 19.83 32.82
N GLU A 53 -9.63 19.33 32.38
CA GLU A 53 -10.39 18.32 33.11
C GLU A 53 -9.62 17.00 33.23
N HIS A 54 -8.95 16.55 32.16
CA HIS A 54 -8.11 15.36 32.20
C HIS A 54 -7.00 15.53 33.25
N ARG A 55 -6.31 16.67 33.26
CA ARG A 55 -5.31 17.01 34.28
C ARG A 55 -5.91 17.10 35.68
N GLY A 56 -7.13 17.64 35.81
CA GLY A 56 -7.87 17.72 37.07
C GLY A 56 -8.23 16.36 37.66
N ARG A 57 -8.22 15.30 36.84
CA ARG A 57 -8.35 13.89 37.27
C ARG A 57 -6.98 13.23 37.53
N GLY A 58 -5.86 13.94 37.46
CA GLY A 58 -4.55 13.41 37.85
C GLY A 58 -4.48 13.13 39.36
N LEU A 59 -3.57 12.24 39.78
CA LEU A 59 -3.27 12.06 41.20
C LEU A 59 -2.52 13.30 41.70
N ASN A 60 -3.05 13.93 42.76
CA ASN A 60 -2.47 15.12 43.36
C ASN A 60 -2.66 15.06 44.90
N PRO A 61 -1.59 15.24 45.70
CA PRO A 61 -1.69 15.28 47.16
C PRO A 61 -2.65 16.35 47.70
N ASP A 62 -2.81 17.48 47.00
CA ASP A 62 -3.72 18.57 47.39
C ASP A 62 -5.19 18.24 47.10
N ARG A 63 -5.45 17.20 46.28
CA ARG A 63 -6.78 16.71 45.90
C ARG A 63 -6.79 15.17 45.84
N PRO A 64 -6.59 14.49 46.99
CA PRO A 64 -6.33 13.06 46.99
C PRO A 64 -7.57 12.26 46.58
N VAL A 65 -7.34 11.20 45.80
CA VAL A 65 -8.36 10.21 45.42
C VAL A 65 -7.77 8.82 45.53
N MET A 66 -8.60 7.83 45.91
CA MET A 66 -8.21 6.42 45.90
C MET A 66 -8.65 5.77 44.58
N ARG A 67 -7.77 4.98 43.96
CA ARG A 67 -8.03 4.24 42.70
C ARG A 67 -7.41 2.84 42.78
N GLY A 68 -7.96 1.89 42.04
CA GLY A 68 -7.43 0.52 42.00
C GLY A 68 -7.66 -0.25 43.30
N THR A 69 -8.79 -0.02 43.96
CA THR A 69 -9.19 -0.74 45.17
C THR A 69 -9.42 -2.23 44.90
N ALA A 70 -9.14 -3.10 45.89
CA ALA A 70 -9.62 -4.47 45.87
C ALA A 70 -11.13 -4.50 46.19
N GLN A 71 -11.90 -5.22 45.38
CA GLN A 71 -13.36 -5.30 45.50
C GLN A 71 -13.80 -6.77 45.55
N ASN A 72 -14.76 -7.07 46.42
CA ASN A 72 -15.37 -8.39 46.54
C ASN A 72 -16.51 -8.57 45.51
N PRO A 73 -17.06 -9.80 45.36
CA PRO A 73 -18.16 -10.07 44.42
C PRO A 73 -19.45 -9.27 44.66
N ASP A 74 -19.63 -8.74 45.87
CA ASP A 74 -20.78 -7.93 46.26
C ASP A 74 -20.88 -6.57 45.54
N VAL A 75 -19.76 -6.02 45.06
CA VAL A 75 -19.72 -4.73 44.36
C VAL A 75 -18.94 -4.73 43.03
N SER A 76 -18.08 -5.73 42.81
CA SER A 76 -17.18 -5.74 41.65
C SER A 76 -17.91 -5.76 40.31
N PHE A 77 -19.01 -6.50 40.20
CA PHE A 77 -19.80 -6.56 38.96
C PHE A 77 -20.48 -5.20 38.68
N GLN A 78 -21.15 -4.63 39.69
CA GLN A 78 -21.81 -3.33 39.57
C GLN A 78 -20.81 -2.23 39.20
N ALA A 79 -19.63 -2.24 39.82
CA ALA A 79 -18.54 -1.32 39.49
C ALA A 79 -18.12 -1.44 38.02
N ARG A 80 -18.09 -2.65 37.46
CA ARG A 80 -17.71 -2.88 36.06
C ARG A 80 -18.75 -2.37 35.07
N GLU A 81 -20.04 -2.46 35.39
CA GLU A 81 -21.13 -1.95 34.55
C GLU A 81 -21.28 -0.42 34.58
N THR A 82 -20.70 0.26 35.58
CA THR A 82 -20.78 1.74 35.67
C THR A 82 -20.14 2.48 34.50
N VAL A 83 -19.29 1.82 33.71
CA VAL A 83 -18.61 2.43 32.56
C VAL A 83 -19.45 2.43 31.29
N ASN A 84 -20.55 1.66 31.24
CA ASN A 84 -21.35 1.47 30.03
C ASN A 84 -21.80 2.78 29.37
N PRO A 85 -22.28 3.82 30.11
CA PRO A 85 -22.67 5.08 29.49
C PRO A 85 -21.56 5.79 28.71
N PHE A 86 -20.29 5.56 29.07
CA PHE A 86 -19.16 6.11 28.31
C PHE A 86 -18.99 5.38 26.97
N TYR A 87 -19.14 4.05 26.96
CA TYR A 87 -19.01 3.24 25.74
C TYR A 87 -20.23 3.38 24.84
N ASP A 88 -21.44 3.48 25.39
CA ASP A 88 -22.68 3.67 24.63
C ASP A 88 -22.65 4.99 23.84
N ARG A 89 -22.05 6.03 24.42
CA ARG A 89 -21.92 7.35 23.79
C ARG A 89 -20.73 7.44 22.83
N LEU A 90 -19.78 6.52 22.91
CA LEU A 90 -18.52 6.57 22.16
C LEU A 90 -18.70 6.63 20.63
N PRO A 91 -19.53 5.80 19.98
CA PRO A 91 -19.74 5.87 18.53
C PRO A 91 -20.14 7.26 18.05
N ALA A 92 -21.10 7.88 18.74
CA ALA A 92 -21.59 9.21 18.38
C ALA A 92 -20.52 10.28 18.60
N ILE A 93 -19.73 10.22 19.70
CA ILE A 93 -18.60 11.14 19.91
C ILE A 93 -17.57 11.02 18.77
N VAL A 94 -17.27 9.80 18.33
CA VAL A 94 -16.33 9.58 17.22
C VAL A 94 -16.89 10.13 15.91
N GLN A 95 -18.18 9.91 15.61
CA GLN A 95 -18.83 10.45 14.42
C GLN A 95 -18.86 11.99 14.44
N GLU A 96 -19.28 12.60 15.55
CA GLU A 96 -19.26 14.06 15.75
C GLU A 96 -17.84 14.63 15.54
N THR A 97 -16.82 13.94 16.04
CA THR A 97 -15.41 14.32 15.85
C THR A 97 -14.96 14.20 14.38
N MET A 98 -15.47 13.20 13.65
CA MET A 98 -15.23 13.08 12.20
C MET A 98 -15.91 14.21 11.42
N ASP A 99 -17.10 14.63 11.82
CA ASP A 99 -17.86 15.71 11.16
C ASP A 99 -17.24 17.09 11.42
N GLU A 100 -16.76 17.34 12.64
CA GLU A 100 -15.96 18.52 12.96
C GLU A 100 -14.67 18.58 12.13
N PHE A 101 -13.97 17.45 12.02
CA PHE A 101 -12.77 17.34 11.20
C PHE A 101 -13.03 17.62 9.72
N ALA A 102 -14.17 17.17 9.20
CA ALA A 102 -14.59 17.44 7.84
C ALA A 102 -14.86 18.93 7.60
N THR A 103 -15.44 19.62 8.59
CA THR A 103 -15.69 21.07 8.53
C THR A 103 -14.38 21.86 8.43
N LEU A 104 -13.34 21.45 9.16
CA LEU A 104 -12.03 22.11 9.12
C LEU A 104 -11.23 21.78 7.86
N THR A 105 -11.25 20.51 7.45
CA THR A 105 -10.26 19.99 6.48
C THR A 105 -10.84 19.61 5.11
N GLY A 106 -12.16 19.61 4.97
CA GLY A 106 -12.89 19.13 3.81
C GLY A 106 -12.91 17.61 3.63
N ARG A 107 -12.31 16.84 4.55
CA ARG A 107 -12.20 15.38 4.46
C ARG A 107 -13.19 14.70 5.40
N GLN A 108 -14.27 14.17 4.84
CA GLN A 108 -15.32 13.47 5.58
C GLN A 108 -14.99 12.00 5.80
N TYR A 109 -15.30 11.51 7.00
CA TYR A 109 -15.25 10.10 7.36
C TYR A 109 -16.54 9.69 8.08
N LYS A 110 -16.85 8.39 8.04
CA LYS A 110 -17.89 7.78 8.87
C LYS A 110 -17.32 6.60 9.64
N LEU A 111 -17.99 6.17 10.70
CA LEU A 111 -17.58 4.95 11.43
C LEU A 111 -17.49 3.73 10.51
N PHE A 112 -18.40 3.68 9.53
CA PHE A 112 -18.47 2.70 8.45
C PHE A 112 -18.64 3.47 7.14
N ASP A 113 -17.59 3.54 6.32
CA ASP A 113 -17.65 4.22 5.03
C ASP A 113 -18.07 3.25 3.92
N TYR A 114 -19.17 3.56 3.24
CA TYR A 114 -19.60 2.83 2.05
C TYR A 114 -19.02 3.42 0.77
N PHE A 115 -18.51 2.57 -0.13
CA PHE A 115 -18.10 2.94 -1.49
C PHE A 115 -18.62 1.91 -2.48
N GLY A 116 -19.14 2.35 -3.63
CA GLY A 116 -19.57 1.45 -4.71
C GLY A 116 -20.91 1.85 -5.31
N HIS A 117 -21.57 0.90 -5.97
CA HIS A 117 -22.85 1.13 -6.61
C HIS A 117 -23.94 1.44 -5.56
N PRO A 118 -24.79 2.46 -5.73
CA PRO A 118 -25.84 2.78 -4.73
C PRO A 118 -26.83 1.62 -4.54
N GLU A 119 -27.05 0.82 -5.58
CA GLU A 119 -27.85 -0.41 -5.55
C GLU A 119 -26.97 -1.68 -5.58
N ALA A 120 -25.88 -1.71 -4.81
CA ALA A 120 -25.03 -2.91 -4.79
C ALA A 120 -25.79 -4.15 -4.30
N GLU A 121 -25.53 -5.28 -4.93
CA GLU A 121 -26.09 -6.59 -4.54
C GLU A 121 -25.09 -7.43 -3.76
N ARG A 122 -23.79 -7.16 -3.95
CA ARG A 122 -22.66 -7.86 -3.31
C ARG A 122 -21.73 -6.84 -2.66
N VAL A 123 -21.45 -7.01 -1.37
CA VAL A 123 -20.63 -6.07 -0.61
C VAL A 123 -19.49 -6.78 0.13
N ALA A 124 -18.29 -6.19 0.12
CA ALA A 124 -17.20 -6.63 1.00
C ALA A 124 -17.11 -5.74 2.25
N VAL A 125 -16.83 -6.31 3.43
CA VAL A 125 -16.60 -5.58 4.69
C VAL A 125 -15.17 -5.85 5.14
N ILE A 126 -14.38 -4.79 5.37
CA ILE A 126 -12.94 -4.91 5.62
C ILE A 126 -12.41 -3.75 6.48
N ILE A 127 -11.30 -4.02 7.20
CA ILE A 127 -10.50 -3.04 7.94
C ILE A 127 -9.10 -2.92 7.30
N GLY A 128 -8.50 -1.73 7.37
CA GLY A 128 -7.08 -1.52 7.09
C GLY A 128 -6.75 -1.20 5.63
N SER A 129 -5.49 -1.44 5.23
CA SER A 129 -5.00 -1.04 3.91
C SER A 129 -5.62 -1.83 2.76
N GLY A 130 -6.00 -3.10 2.97
CA GLY A 130 -6.69 -3.91 1.96
C GLY A 130 -8.00 -3.29 1.48
N ALA A 131 -8.60 -2.41 2.28
CA ALA A 131 -9.78 -1.68 1.90
C ALA A 131 -9.53 -0.67 0.76
N GLN A 132 -8.32 -0.10 0.64
CA GLN A 132 -7.99 0.78 -0.49
C GLN A 132 -7.93 -0.01 -1.81
N THR A 133 -7.30 -1.19 -1.80
CA THR A 133 -7.33 -2.11 -2.95
C THR A 133 -8.76 -2.45 -3.36
N LEU A 134 -9.61 -2.76 -2.38
CA LEU A 134 -11.02 -3.09 -2.62
C LEU A 134 -11.81 -1.88 -3.16
N ILE A 135 -11.55 -0.66 -2.69
CA ILE A 135 -12.17 0.56 -3.23
C ILE A 135 -11.77 0.75 -4.70
N GLU A 136 -10.48 0.64 -5.04
CA GLU A 136 -10.01 0.76 -6.42
C GLU A 136 -10.68 -0.28 -7.32
N THR A 137 -10.74 -1.54 -6.85
CA THR A 137 -11.36 -2.66 -7.57
C THR A 137 -12.86 -2.47 -7.76
N VAL A 138 -13.59 -2.10 -6.71
CA VAL A 138 -15.03 -1.79 -6.79
C VAL A 138 -15.29 -0.64 -7.75
N ASN A 139 -14.50 0.43 -7.70
CA ASN A 139 -14.65 1.55 -8.62
C ASN A 139 -14.44 1.13 -10.07
N TYR A 140 -13.48 0.24 -10.33
CA TYR A 140 -13.29 -0.35 -11.66
C TYR A 140 -14.49 -1.20 -12.07
N LEU A 141 -14.93 -2.14 -11.24
CA LEU A 141 -16.03 -3.05 -11.54
C LEU A 141 -17.38 -2.32 -11.74
N VAL A 142 -17.65 -1.29 -10.94
CA VAL A 142 -18.87 -0.46 -11.07
C VAL A 142 -18.89 0.28 -12.40
N LYS A 143 -17.75 0.82 -12.86
CA LYS A 143 -17.64 1.42 -14.20
C LYS A 143 -17.90 0.41 -15.32
N HIS A 144 -17.69 -0.88 -15.05
CA HIS A 144 -17.98 -2.00 -15.94
C HIS A 144 -19.35 -2.65 -15.67
N GLY A 145 -20.27 -1.93 -15.01
CA GLY A 145 -21.67 -2.33 -14.84
C GLY A 145 -21.93 -3.32 -13.71
N GLN A 146 -20.94 -3.65 -12.88
CA GLN A 146 -21.14 -4.54 -11.74
C GLN A 146 -21.80 -3.80 -10.56
N LYS A 147 -22.84 -4.40 -9.98
CA LYS A 147 -23.51 -3.91 -8.76
C LYS A 147 -22.78 -4.38 -7.49
N VAL A 148 -21.58 -3.86 -7.27
CA VAL A 148 -20.73 -4.20 -6.12
C VAL A 148 -20.44 -2.98 -5.25
N GLY A 149 -20.12 -3.23 -3.98
CA GLY A 149 -19.71 -2.21 -3.03
C GLY A 149 -18.76 -2.73 -1.96
N ILE A 150 -18.22 -1.83 -1.16
CA ILE A 150 -17.46 -2.14 0.03
C ILE A 150 -17.89 -1.27 1.21
N ILE A 151 -17.85 -1.84 2.41
CA ILE A 151 -17.91 -1.10 3.68
C ILE A 151 -16.54 -1.16 4.32
N ASN A 152 -15.98 0.02 4.58
CA ASN A 152 -14.69 0.19 5.17
C ASN A 152 -14.84 0.61 6.64
N VAL A 153 -14.43 -0.28 7.54
CA VAL A 153 -14.67 -0.12 8.98
C VAL A 153 -13.58 0.76 9.59
N ARG A 154 -13.98 1.84 10.28
CA ARG A 154 -13.07 2.81 10.93
C ARG A 154 -13.02 2.65 12.43
N LEU A 155 -14.19 2.50 13.04
CA LEU A 155 -14.33 2.21 14.47
C LEU A 155 -14.67 0.72 14.62
N VAL A 156 -13.66 -0.07 15.00
CA VAL A 156 -13.84 -1.52 15.20
C VAL A 156 -14.54 -1.80 16.52
N LEU A 157 -14.09 -1.14 17.59
CA LEU A 157 -14.66 -1.30 18.93
C LEU A 157 -14.93 0.09 19.57
N PRO A 158 -16.11 0.30 20.15
CA PRO A 158 -17.29 -0.57 20.10
C PRO A 158 -17.90 -0.60 18.68
N PHE A 159 -18.38 -1.78 18.26
CA PHE A 159 -19.01 -1.96 16.95
C PHE A 159 -20.43 -1.39 16.97
N SER A 160 -20.65 -0.26 16.29
CA SER A 160 -21.97 0.39 16.30
C SER A 160 -22.92 -0.21 15.25
N ALA A 161 -23.84 -1.05 15.71
CA ALA A 161 -24.86 -1.69 14.85
C ALA A 161 -25.66 -0.66 14.03
N GLU A 162 -26.10 0.43 14.64
CA GLU A 162 -26.87 1.49 13.97
C GLU A 162 -26.11 2.10 12.78
N HIS A 163 -24.84 2.47 12.99
CA HIS A 163 -24.02 3.08 11.95
C HIS A 163 -23.65 2.07 10.85
N PHE A 164 -23.40 0.81 11.22
CA PHE A 164 -23.14 -0.26 10.24
C PHE A 164 -24.36 -0.52 9.35
N LEU A 165 -25.55 -0.69 9.93
CA LEU A 165 -26.78 -0.93 9.18
C LEU A 165 -27.14 0.27 8.29
N THR A 166 -26.87 1.49 8.73
CA THR A 166 -27.05 2.71 7.93
C THR A 166 -26.12 2.76 6.71
N ALA A 167 -24.90 2.22 6.83
CA ALA A 167 -23.94 2.16 5.73
C ALA A 167 -24.25 1.04 4.72
N LEU A 168 -25.13 0.09 5.06
CA LEU A 168 -25.45 -1.07 4.24
C LEU A 168 -26.60 -0.75 3.25
N PRO A 169 -26.39 -0.79 1.93
CA PRO A 169 -27.47 -0.58 0.97
C PRO A 169 -28.58 -1.62 1.12
N SER A 170 -29.84 -1.20 0.97
CA SER A 170 -31.02 -2.08 1.13
C SER A 170 -31.12 -3.18 0.06
N THR A 171 -30.40 -3.02 -1.06
CA THR A 171 -30.35 -3.97 -2.19
C THR A 171 -29.35 -5.12 -1.99
N VAL A 172 -28.56 -5.09 -0.92
CA VAL A 172 -27.52 -6.10 -0.68
C VAL A 172 -28.16 -7.48 -0.44
N LYS A 173 -27.65 -8.46 -1.18
CA LYS A 173 -28.05 -9.88 -1.10
C LYS A 173 -26.96 -10.76 -0.50
N ALA A 174 -25.69 -10.38 -0.67
CA ALA A 174 -24.56 -11.15 -0.17
C ALA A 174 -23.40 -10.26 0.31
N ILE A 175 -22.73 -10.70 1.37
CA ILE A 175 -21.66 -9.99 2.06
C ILE A 175 -20.45 -10.92 2.24
N ALA A 176 -19.26 -10.44 1.88
CA ALA A 176 -17.99 -11.07 2.23
C ALA A 176 -17.27 -10.25 3.31
N VAL A 177 -16.94 -10.86 4.43
CA VAL A 177 -16.20 -10.20 5.52
C VAL A 177 -14.75 -10.67 5.50
N LEU A 178 -13.82 -9.72 5.42
CA LEU A 178 -12.39 -10.01 5.29
C LEU A 178 -11.62 -9.66 6.56
N ASP A 179 -11.06 -10.69 7.18
CA ASP A 179 -10.26 -10.59 8.39
C ASP A 179 -8.77 -10.76 8.10
N ARG A 180 -7.96 -9.86 8.66
CA ARG A 180 -6.49 -9.93 8.59
C ARG A 180 -5.89 -10.60 9.83
N VAL A 181 -6.54 -11.66 10.29
CA VAL A 181 -6.19 -12.42 11.48
C VAL A 181 -6.62 -13.88 11.30
N LYS A 182 -5.98 -14.81 12.01
CA LYS A 182 -6.43 -16.20 12.13
C LYS A 182 -6.60 -16.52 13.61
N SER A 183 -7.81 -16.96 13.97
CA SER A 183 -8.15 -17.43 15.32
C SER A 183 -8.40 -18.94 15.27
N PRO A 184 -7.38 -19.80 15.50
CA PRO A 184 -7.54 -21.25 15.36
C PRO A 184 -8.64 -21.81 16.28
N GLY A 185 -9.56 -22.58 15.72
CA GLY A 185 -10.66 -23.21 16.46
C GLY A 185 -11.86 -22.31 16.75
N ALA A 186 -11.82 -21.02 16.37
CA ALA A 186 -12.97 -20.14 16.47
C ALA A 186 -14.02 -20.48 15.39
N SER A 187 -15.30 -20.26 15.70
CA SER A 187 -16.42 -20.39 14.73
C SER A 187 -16.33 -19.41 13.56
N GLY A 188 -15.49 -18.39 13.68
CA GLY A 188 -15.22 -17.38 12.69
C GLY A 188 -14.26 -16.33 13.25
N GLU A 189 -13.76 -15.50 12.36
CA GLU A 189 -12.83 -14.43 12.68
C GLU A 189 -13.57 -13.24 13.31
N PRO A 190 -12.87 -12.35 14.05
CA PRO A 190 -13.54 -11.34 14.87
C PRO A 190 -14.49 -10.43 14.10
N LEU A 191 -14.07 -9.85 12.97
CA LEU A 191 -14.94 -8.94 12.21
C LEU A 191 -16.11 -9.69 11.57
N TYR A 192 -15.87 -10.90 11.04
CA TYR A 192 -16.95 -11.78 10.58
C TYR A 192 -17.98 -12.05 11.69
N GLY A 193 -17.52 -12.35 12.91
CA GLY A 193 -18.38 -12.56 14.07
C GLY A 193 -19.22 -11.34 14.42
N ASP A 194 -18.63 -10.15 14.44
CA ASP A 194 -19.34 -8.89 14.70
C ASP A 194 -20.44 -8.63 13.65
N VAL A 195 -20.11 -8.79 12.36
CA VAL A 195 -21.07 -8.60 11.25
C VAL A 195 -22.21 -9.60 11.30
N VAL A 196 -21.92 -10.89 11.54
CA VAL A 196 -22.95 -11.93 11.69
C VAL A 196 -23.88 -11.60 12.86
N THR A 197 -23.32 -11.21 14.01
CA THR A 197 -24.09 -10.88 15.21
C THR A 197 -25.01 -9.70 14.96
N VAL A 198 -24.48 -8.59 14.42
CA VAL A 198 -25.25 -7.37 14.14
C VAL A 198 -26.39 -7.62 13.16
N LEU A 199 -26.15 -8.40 12.09
CA LEU A 199 -27.19 -8.71 11.11
C LEU A 199 -28.24 -9.69 11.66
N ALA A 200 -27.84 -10.68 12.45
CA ALA A 200 -28.76 -11.61 13.09
C ALA A 200 -29.66 -10.91 14.11
N GLU A 201 -29.11 -10.04 14.95
CA GLU A 201 -29.88 -9.23 15.90
C GLU A 201 -30.79 -8.24 15.19
N ALA A 202 -30.32 -7.60 14.12
CA ALA A 202 -31.16 -6.72 13.31
C ALA A 202 -32.33 -7.48 12.67
N TYR A 203 -32.11 -8.72 12.20
CA TYR A 203 -33.16 -9.58 11.67
C TYR A 203 -34.19 -9.93 12.75
N ALA A 204 -33.72 -10.43 13.90
CA ALA A 204 -34.58 -10.82 15.01
C ALA A 204 -35.44 -9.65 15.54
N ASN A 205 -34.92 -8.43 15.46
CA ASN A 205 -35.60 -7.22 15.92
C ASN A 205 -36.37 -6.47 14.82
N GLY A 206 -36.42 -6.97 13.58
CA GLY A 206 -37.11 -6.30 12.47
C GLY A 206 -36.47 -4.98 12.02
N LYS A 207 -35.16 -4.83 12.23
CA LYS A 207 -34.36 -3.63 11.93
C LYS A 207 -33.41 -3.80 10.74
N LEU A 208 -33.51 -4.90 9.99
CA LEU A 208 -32.68 -5.06 8.80
C LEU A 208 -33.02 -3.98 7.76
N PRO A 209 -32.00 -3.34 7.17
CA PRO A 209 -32.20 -2.42 6.05
C PRO A 209 -32.50 -3.16 4.74
N THR A 210 -32.11 -4.44 4.64
CA THR A 210 -32.32 -5.30 3.48
C THR A 210 -33.64 -6.05 3.57
N GLN A 211 -34.19 -6.48 2.42
CA GLN A 211 -35.46 -7.21 2.36
C GLN A 211 -35.40 -8.56 3.08
N THR A 212 -34.26 -9.25 2.99
CA THR A 212 -33.98 -10.51 3.66
C THR A 212 -32.61 -10.44 4.33
N LEU A 213 -32.34 -11.34 5.28
CA LEU A 213 -30.99 -11.50 5.81
C LEU A 213 -30.03 -11.83 4.66
N PRO A 214 -29.01 -11.01 4.38
CA PRO A 214 -28.06 -11.29 3.31
C PRO A 214 -27.28 -12.55 3.61
N ARG A 215 -26.82 -13.25 2.57
CA ARG A 215 -25.85 -14.33 2.74
C ARG A 215 -24.52 -13.74 3.21
N ILE A 216 -23.88 -14.34 4.21
CA ILE A 216 -22.61 -13.84 4.77
C ILE A 216 -21.56 -14.94 4.63
N ILE A 217 -20.40 -14.59 4.07
CA ILE A 217 -19.19 -15.43 4.08
C ILE A 217 -18.04 -14.69 4.75
N GLY A 218 -17.18 -15.41 5.45
CA GLY A 218 -15.95 -14.91 6.05
C GLY A 218 -14.72 -15.41 5.30
N GLY A 219 -13.71 -14.56 5.17
CA GLY A 219 -12.47 -14.88 4.50
C GLY A 219 -11.26 -14.29 5.21
N ARG A 220 -10.13 -14.98 5.13
CA ARG A 220 -8.85 -14.51 5.65
C ARG A 220 -7.94 -14.02 4.52
N TYR A 221 -7.27 -12.91 4.75
CA TYR A 221 -6.32 -12.34 3.78
C TYR A 221 -5.08 -11.76 4.48
N GLY A 222 -4.01 -11.54 3.71
CA GLY A 222 -2.95 -10.60 4.08
C GLY A 222 -2.12 -10.90 5.33
N LEU A 223 -2.20 -12.13 5.88
CA LEU A 223 -1.41 -12.53 7.05
C LEU A 223 0.08 -12.36 6.78
N SER A 224 0.81 -11.79 7.75
CA SER A 224 2.25 -11.54 7.64
C SER A 224 2.67 -10.77 6.39
N SER A 225 1.86 -9.80 5.97
CA SER A 225 2.10 -9.01 4.75
C SER A 225 2.06 -9.81 3.45
N LYS A 226 1.36 -10.95 3.42
CA LYS A 226 0.94 -11.55 2.15
C LYS A 226 0.18 -10.52 1.32
N GLU A 227 0.41 -10.53 0.00
CA GLU A 227 -0.22 -9.57 -0.91
C GLU A 227 -1.74 -9.69 -0.93
N PHE A 228 -2.38 -8.57 -1.22
CA PHE A 228 -3.81 -8.48 -1.50
C PHE A 228 -4.02 -7.52 -2.68
N THR A 229 -4.16 -8.09 -3.86
CA THR A 229 -4.17 -7.39 -5.15
C THR A 229 -5.60 -7.17 -5.65
N PRO A 230 -5.80 -6.34 -6.69
CA PRO A 230 -7.11 -6.18 -7.33
C PRO A 230 -7.73 -7.50 -7.81
N ALA A 231 -6.92 -8.40 -8.37
CA ALA A 231 -7.36 -9.74 -8.78
C ALA A 231 -7.97 -10.53 -7.62
N MET A 232 -7.31 -10.48 -6.45
CA MET A 232 -7.80 -11.13 -5.23
C MET A 232 -9.08 -10.47 -4.71
N ALA A 233 -9.17 -9.15 -4.79
CA ALA A 233 -10.36 -8.40 -4.41
C ALA A 233 -11.56 -8.70 -5.32
N GLU A 234 -11.34 -8.84 -6.63
CA GLU A 234 -12.35 -9.29 -7.59
C GLU A 234 -12.81 -10.71 -7.25
N ALA A 235 -11.90 -11.65 -7.03
CA ALA A 235 -12.23 -13.03 -6.68
C ALA A 235 -13.11 -13.14 -5.43
N VAL A 236 -12.88 -12.30 -4.40
CA VAL A 236 -13.75 -12.23 -3.22
C VAL A 236 -15.17 -11.81 -3.58
N LEU A 237 -15.32 -10.77 -4.42
CA LEU A 237 -16.64 -10.31 -4.86
C LEU A 237 -17.31 -11.33 -5.77
N ASP A 238 -16.55 -12.03 -6.59
CA ASP A 238 -17.04 -13.04 -7.53
C ASP A 238 -17.43 -14.35 -6.85
N GLU A 239 -16.80 -14.70 -5.74
CA GLU A 239 -17.25 -15.79 -4.88
C GLU A 239 -18.72 -15.58 -4.46
N LEU A 240 -19.12 -14.33 -4.15
CA LEU A 240 -20.49 -13.98 -3.79
C LEU A 240 -21.50 -14.15 -4.93
N LYS A 241 -21.07 -14.33 -6.19
CA LYS A 241 -21.96 -14.65 -7.32
C LYS A 241 -22.41 -16.11 -7.32
N LYS A 242 -21.67 -17.00 -6.66
CA LYS A 242 -21.92 -18.45 -6.72
C LYS A 242 -23.18 -18.82 -5.93
N ASP A 243 -23.87 -19.85 -6.41
CA ASP A 243 -25.04 -20.40 -5.71
C ASP A 243 -24.66 -20.96 -4.33
N THR A 244 -23.46 -21.54 -4.22
CA THR A 244 -22.85 -22.07 -2.99
C THR A 244 -21.45 -21.49 -2.80
N PRO A 245 -21.32 -20.25 -2.28
CA PRO A 245 -20.03 -19.63 -2.06
C PRO A 245 -19.29 -20.33 -0.92
N LYS A 246 -17.97 -20.41 -1.06
CA LYS A 246 -17.05 -20.93 -0.05
C LYS A 246 -17.03 -19.97 1.15
N ASN A 247 -17.54 -20.42 2.28
CA ASN A 247 -17.37 -19.74 3.56
C ASN A 247 -16.03 -20.16 4.20
N HIS A 248 -15.52 -19.35 5.13
CA HIS A 248 -14.24 -19.54 5.83
C HIS A 248 -13.03 -19.69 4.89
N PHE A 249 -13.07 -18.99 3.77
CA PHE A 249 -12.08 -19.09 2.71
C PHE A 249 -10.75 -18.40 3.06
N THR A 250 -9.74 -18.63 2.24
CA THR A 250 -8.49 -17.87 2.21
C THR A 250 -8.27 -17.28 0.82
N ILE A 251 -7.57 -16.15 0.73
CA ILE A 251 -7.19 -15.55 -0.55
C ILE A 251 -5.71 -15.13 -0.53
N GLY A 252 -4.99 -15.39 -1.63
CA GLY A 252 -3.56 -15.10 -1.77
C GLY A 252 -2.62 -16.26 -1.40
N ILE A 253 -3.16 -17.46 -1.18
CA ILE A 253 -2.42 -18.72 -1.02
C ILE A 253 -3.04 -19.80 -1.90
N ASP A 254 -2.26 -20.84 -2.19
CA ASP A 254 -2.78 -22.13 -2.62
C ASP A 254 -2.88 -23.04 -1.39
N ASP A 255 -4.09 -23.45 -1.05
CA ASP A 255 -4.38 -24.33 0.08
C ASP A 255 -4.89 -25.67 -0.47
N ASP A 256 -3.95 -26.51 -0.86
CA ASP A 256 -4.14 -27.86 -1.39
C ASP A 256 -4.43 -28.91 -0.30
N VAL A 257 -4.43 -28.50 0.98
CA VAL A 257 -4.69 -29.39 2.11
C VAL A 257 -6.12 -29.28 2.62
N THR A 258 -6.59 -28.07 2.92
CA THR A 258 -7.94 -27.84 3.41
C THR A 258 -8.88 -27.20 2.39
N HIS A 259 -8.36 -26.91 1.19
CA HIS A 259 -9.12 -26.39 0.05
C HIS A 259 -9.93 -25.13 0.39
N THR A 260 -9.39 -24.27 1.27
CA THR A 260 -10.03 -23.01 1.65
C THR A 260 -9.70 -21.88 0.69
N SER A 261 -8.64 -21.99 -0.11
CA SER A 261 -8.22 -20.94 -1.05
C SER A 261 -9.28 -20.67 -2.13
N LEU A 262 -9.40 -19.41 -2.53
CA LEU A 262 -10.13 -18.99 -3.72
C LEU A 262 -9.17 -18.85 -4.90
N ASP A 263 -9.63 -19.29 -6.07
CA ASP A 263 -8.94 -19.05 -7.33
C ASP A 263 -9.12 -17.59 -7.77
N TYR A 264 -8.10 -17.03 -8.42
CA TYR A 264 -8.14 -15.68 -8.98
C TYR A 264 -7.25 -15.62 -10.23
N ASP A 265 -7.56 -14.70 -11.15
CA ASP A 265 -6.74 -14.46 -12.33
C ASP A 265 -5.61 -13.46 -12.01
N PRO A 266 -4.34 -13.88 -11.90
CA PRO A 266 -3.25 -12.99 -11.55
C PRO A 266 -2.95 -11.92 -12.62
N SER A 267 -3.50 -12.06 -13.83
CA SER A 267 -3.32 -11.11 -14.93
C SER A 267 -4.26 -9.90 -14.88
N PHE A 268 -5.25 -9.92 -13.97
CA PHE A 268 -6.21 -8.83 -13.80
C PHE A 268 -5.51 -7.56 -13.25
N ASP A 269 -5.41 -6.54 -14.11
CA ASP A 269 -4.79 -5.24 -13.84
C ASP A 269 -5.84 -4.12 -13.99
N ILE A 270 -5.90 -3.23 -13.00
CA ILE A 270 -6.81 -2.08 -12.97
C ILE A 270 -6.05 -0.74 -12.97
N GLU A 271 -4.72 -0.76 -12.89
CA GLU A 271 -3.94 0.47 -12.82
C GLU A 271 -3.95 1.18 -14.19
N PRO A 272 -4.29 2.48 -14.24
CA PRO A 272 -4.44 3.19 -15.51
C PRO A 272 -3.09 3.46 -16.19
N ASP A 273 -3.12 3.63 -17.52
CA ASP A 273 -1.92 3.86 -18.34
C ASP A 273 -1.20 5.19 -18.05
N ASP A 274 -1.91 6.17 -17.46
CA ASP A 274 -1.34 7.46 -17.05
C ASP A 274 -0.56 7.41 -15.73
N VAL A 275 -0.42 6.21 -15.13
CA VAL A 275 0.43 5.96 -13.96
C VAL A 275 1.73 5.29 -14.41
N VAL A 276 2.85 5.95 -14.13
CA VAL A 276 4.17 5.34 -14.29
C VAL A 276 4.41 4.38 -13.12
N ARG A 277 4.67 3.11 -13.46
CA ARG A 277 4.87 2.00 -12.53
C ARG A 277 6.30 1.50 -12.69
N ALA A 278 7.16 1.87 -11.74
CA ALA A 278 8.59 1.62 -11.81
C ALA A 278 9.06 0.60 -10.77
N LEU A 279 9.78 -0.42 -11.24
CA LEU A 279 10.49 -1.38 -10.41
C LEU A 279 11.98 -1.08 -10.42
N PHE A 280 12.62 -1.14 -9.26
CA PHE A 280 14.08 -1.02 -9.17
C PHE A 280 14.65 -2.17 -8.36
N ILE A 281 15.51 -2.94 -9.00
CA ILE A 281 16.16 -4.12 -8.44
C ILE A 281 17.60 -3.74 -8.11
N GLY A 282 17.90 -3.69 -6.82
CA GLY A 282 19.20 -3.29 -6.30
C GLY A 282 19.72 -4.26 -5.24
N LEU A 283 20.98 -4.06 -4.84
CA LEU A 283 21.64 -4.80 -3.78
C LEU A 283 21.53 -4.06 -2.44
N GLY A 284 21.36 -4.79 -1.34
CA GLY A 284 21.40 -4.21 -0.01
C GLY A 284 22.68 -3.38 0.20
N ALA A 285 22.49 -2.12 0.59
CA ALA A 285 23.52 -1.09 0.78
C ALA A 285 24.17 -0.48 -0.49
N ASP A 286 23.62 -0.70 -1.69
CA ASP A 286 24.11 -0.04 -2.92
C ASP A 286 23.57 1.39 -3.14
N GLY A 287 22.63 1.83 -2.30
CA GLY A 287 22.01 3.16 -2.35
C GLY A 287 20.75 3.28 -3.21
N THR A 288 20.27 2.19 -3.83
CA THR A 288 19.07 2.15 -4.68
C THR A 288 17.82 2.63 -3.96
N VAL A 289 17.51 2.04 -2.79
CA VAL A 289 16.36 2.42 -1.97
C VAL A 289 16.41 3.90 -1.58
N GLY A 290 17.59 4.40 -1.22
CA GLY A 290 17.80 5.81 -0.86
C GLY A 290 17.55 6.75 -2.03
N ALA A 291 18.05 6.39 -3.22
CA ALA A 291 17.80 7.15 -4.45
C ALA A 291 16.30 7.16 -4.82
N ASN A 292 15.60 6.03 -4.70
CA ASN A 292 14.17 5.95 -4.99
C ASN A 292 13.33 6.78 -4.02
N LYS A 293 13.64 6.76 -2.72
CA LYS A 293 13.01 7.67 -1.73
C LYS A 293 13.24 9.13 -2.10
N ASN A 294 14.44 9.47 -2.59
CA ASN A 294 14.75 10.81 -3.05
C ASN A 294 13.98 11.17 -4.33
N SER A 295 13.88 10.28 -5.31
CA SER A 295 13.08 10.47 -6.53
C SER A 295 11.61 10.73 -6.21
N ILE A 296 11.02 9.95 -5.29
CA ILE A 296 9.66 10.15 -4.79
C ILE A 296 9.50 11.55 -4.21
N LYS A 297 10.46 12.00 -3.41
CA LYS A 297 10.45 13.34 -2.82
C LYS A 297 10.57 14.43 -3.88
N ILE A 298 11.50 14.31 -4.83
CA ILE A 298 11.68 15.29 -5.92
C ILE A 298 10.38 15.43 -6.70
N ILE A 299 9.81 14.32 -7.16
CA ILE A 299 8.61 14.34 -8.00
C ILE A 299 7.40 14.79 -7.18
N GLY A 300 7.20 14.23 -5.99
CA GLY A 300 6.06 14.55 -5.13
C GLY A 300 6.03 16.01 -4.63
N GLU A 301 7.19 16.60 -4.31
CA GLU A 301 7.28 17.99 -3.83
C GLU A 301 7.38 19.03 -4.96
N SER A 302 7.96 18.66 -6.11
CA SER A 302 8.30 19.64 -7.16
C SER A 302 7.35 19.61 -8.36
N THR A 303 6.35 18.72 -8.34
CA THR A 303 5.38 18.52 -9.43
C THR A 303 3.97 18.33 -8.85
N PRO A 304 2.90 18.53 -9.66
CA PRO A 304 1.54 18.23 -9.24
C PRO A 304 1.27 16.73 -9.08
N LEU A 305 2.15 15.85 -9.57
CA LEU A 305 1.96 14.40 -9.50
C LEU A 305 1.89 13.91 -8.05
N TYR A 306 1.11 12.84 -7.87
CA TYR A 306 1.14 12.00 -6.69
C TYR A 306 2.27 10.99 -6.84
N ALA A 307 2.87 10.63 -5.72
CA ALA A 307 3.98 9.69 -5.67
C ALA A 307 3.76 8.70 -4.53
N GLN A 308 3.91 7.42 -4.82
CA GLN A 308 3.87 6.31 -3.86
C GLN A 308 5.15 5.49 -3.99
N GLY A 309 5.70 5.02 -2.87
CA GLY A 309 6.85 4.14 -2.82
C GLY A 309 6.73 3.06 -1.76
N TYR A 310 6.97 1.82 -2.15
CA TYR A 310 7.07 0.67 -1.25
C TYR A 310 8.38 -0.09 -1.51
N PHE A 311 9.02 -0.56 -0.45
CA PHE A 311 10.37 -1.12 -0.53
C PHE A 311 10.40 -2.50 0.08
N VAL A 312 10.65 -3.51 -0.75
CA VAL A 312 10.78 -4.90 -0.34
C VAL A 312 12.25 -5.17 -0.01
N TYR A 313 12.50 -5.57 1.23
CA TYR A 313 13.81 -6.00 1.71
C TYR A 313 13.77 -7.49 1.99
N ASP A 314 14.90 -8.16 1.78
CA ASP A 314 15.10 -9.52 2.28
C ASP A 314 15.29 -9.48 3.82
N SER A 315 14.93 -10.58 4.47
CA SER A 315 15.26 -10.90 5.86
C SER A 315 16.76 -10.80 6.19
N LYS A 316 17.64 -11.01 5.19
CA LYS A 316 19.09 -10.90 5.34
C LYS A 316 19.54 -9.43 5.48
N LYS A 317 20.32 -9.14 6.52
CA LYS A 317 20.80 -7.79 6.89
C LYS A 317 21.70 -7.11 5.84
N SER A 318 22.40 -7.85 4.99
CA SER A 318 23.28 -7.28 3.95
C SER A 318 23.44 -8.23 2.75
N GLY A 319 23.80 -7.65 1.59
CA GLY A 319 24.12 -8.41 0.37
C GLY A 319 22.93 -9.10 -0.31
N SER A 320 21.71 -8.80 0.12
CA SER A 320 20.48 -9.39 -0.41
C SER A 320 19.78 -8.46 -1.40
N ARG A 321 18.86 -9.04 -2.18
CA ARG A 321 18.06 -8.31 -3.18
C ARG A 321 17.11 -7.33 -2.50
N THR A 322 17.02 -6.14 -3.04
CA THR A 322 15.98 -5.16 -2.71
C THR A 322 15.16 -4.86 -3.95
N VAL A 323 13.85 -4.71 -3.80
CA VAL A 323 12.96 -4.30 -4.89
C VAL A 323 12.18 -3.08 -4.44
N SER A 324 12.37 -1.96 -5.14
CA SER A 324 11.59 -0.75 -4.91
C SER A 324 10.44 -0.71 -5.91
N HIS A 325 9.22 -0.55 -5.40
CA HIS A 325 8.01 -0.35 -6.18
C HIS A 325 7.63 1.13 -6.07
N VAL A 326 7.60 1.83 -7.18
CA VAL A 326 7.35 3.28 -7.20
C VAL A 326 6.27 3.59 -8.22
N ARG A 327 5.28 4.37 -7.82
CA ARG A 327 4.20 4.84 -8.69
C ARG A 327 4.17 6.36 -8.75
N PHE A 328 3.92 6.90 -9.94
CA PHE A 328 3.71 8.32 -10.17
C PHE A 328 2.49 8.53 -11.06
N GLY A 329 1.61 9.44 -10.71
CA GLY A 329 0.40 9.68 -11.51
C GLY A 329 -0.26 11.02 -11.21
N PRO A 330 -1.17 11.48 -12.09
CA PRO A 330 -1.87 12.75 -11.93
C PRO A 330 -2.97 12.71 -10.85
N LYS A 331 -3.39 11.51 -10.43
CA LYS A 331 -4.45 11.28 -9.43
C LYS A 331 -3.85 10.68 -8.16
N PRO A 332 -4.54 10.79 -7.01
CA PRO A 332 -4.15 10.08 -5.79
C PRO A 332 -3.95 8.58 -6.06
N ILE A 333 -2.86 8.03 -5.55
CA ILE A 333 -2.49 6.61 -5.73
C ILE A 333 -2.89 5.86 -4.46
N ASN A 334 -3.85 4.95 -4.56
CA ASN A 334 -4.41 4.21 -3.42
C ASN A 334 -4.18 2.71 -3.60
N SER A 335 -2.98 2.33 -4.04
CA SER A 335 -2.63 0.98 -4.49
C SER A 335 -1.66 0.30 -3.51
N PRO A 336 -2.08 -0.12 -2.29
CA PRO A 336 -1.21 -0.72 -1.29
C PRO A 336 -0.94 -2.20 -1.61
N TYR A 337 -0.48 -2.47 -2.82
CA TYR A 337 -0.02 -3.77 -3.33
C TYR A 337 1.21 -3.56 -4.20
N LEU A 338 1.99 -4.61 -4.39
CA LEU A 338 3.16 -4.58 -5.27
C LEU A 338 2.75 -4.34 -6.73
N ILE A 339 3.62 -3.70 -7.49
CA ILE A 339 3.45 -3.53 -8.94
C ILE A 339 3.51 -4.90 -9.60
N GLN A 340 2.43 -5.27 -10.29
CA GLN A 340 2.31 -6.52 -11.06
C GLN A 340 2.57 -6.30 -12.56
N SER A 341 2.46 -5.05 -13.04
CA SER A 341 2.64 -4.66 -14.43
C SER A 341 3.40 -3.32 -14.48
N ALA A 342 4.68 -3.37 -14.79
CA ALA A 342 5.62 -2.25 -14.68
C ALA A 342 5.93 -1.64 -16.05
N SER A 343 5.77 -0.32 -16.18
CA SER A 343 6.17 0.45 -17.37
C SER A 343 7.65 0.77 -17.40
N PHE A 344 8.34 0.69 -16.26
CA PHE A 344 9.78 0.90 -16.15
C PHE A 344 10.41 -0.14 -15.21
N ILE A 345 11.54 -0.71 -15.60
CA ILE A 345 12.35 -1.60 -14.76
C ILE A 345 13.80 -1.13 -14.78
N GLY A 346 14.37 -0.84 -13.62
CA GLY A 346 15.78 -0.55 -13.43
C GLY A 346 16.49 -1.70 -12.71
N CYS A 347 17.46 -2.34 -13.35
CA CYS A 347 18.33 -3.35 -12.76
C CYS A 347 19.71 -2.74 -12.47
N HIS A 348 20.02 -2.50 -11.20
CA HIS A 348 21.20 -1.75 -10.78
C HIS A 348 22.46 -2.60 -10.62
N GLN A 349 22.35 -3.92 -10.75
CA GLN A 349 23.48 -4.85 -10.74
C GLN A 349 23.31 -5.88 -11.87
N PHE A 350 24.30 -6.00 -12.75
CA PHE A 350 24.26 -6.92 -13.88
C PHE A 350 23.96 -8.38 -13.46
N VAL A 351 24.53 -8.82 -12.33
CA VAL A 351 24.37 -10.17 -11.79
C VAL A 351 22.90 -10.59 -11.55
N PHE A 352 21.98 -9.65 -11.35
CA PHE A 352 20.57 -9.99 -11.22
C PHE A 352 19.94 -10.36 -12.55
N ALA A 353 20.31 -9.71 -13.66
CA ALA A 353 19.85 -10.08 -14.99
C ALA A 353 20.30 -11.50 -15.39
N GLU A 354 21.43 -11.97 -14.84
CA GLU A 354 21.96 -13.32 -15.05
C GLU A 354 21.25 -14.39 -14.18
N LYS A 355 20.83 -14.03 -12.97
CA LYS A 355 20.41 -15.00 -11.94
C LYS A 355 18.92 -15.07 -11.69
N ILE A 356 18.15 -14.02 -12.00
CA ILE A 356 16.73 -13.95 -11.66
C ILE A 356 15.91 -13.38 -12.80
N ASP A 357 14.59 -13.53 -12.70
CA ASP A 357 13.67 -12.89 -13.61
C ASP A 357 13.43 -11.41 -13.28
N VAL A 358 14.28 -10.55 -13.85
CA VAL A 358 14.15 -9.10 -13.69
C VAL A 358 13.02 -8.50 -14.52
N LEU A 359 12.51 -9.22 -15.53
CA LEU A 359 11.48 -8.75 -16.46
C LEU A 359 10.11 -9.41 -16.24
N GLU A 360 9.97 -10.26 -15.20
CA GLU A 360 8.74 -10.98 -14.86
C GLU A 360 7.50 -10.07 -14.94
N ASN A 361 7.54 -8.95 -14.22
CA ASN A 361 6.44 -7.97 -14.13
C ASN A 361 6.52 -6.87 -15.20
N ALA A 362 7.35 -6.98 -16.24
CA ALA A 362 7.39 -5.99 -17.31
C ALA A 362 6.12 -6.06 -18.17
N ARG A 363 5.47 -4.92 -18.41
CA ARG A 363 4.38 -4.81 -19.38
C ARG A 363 4.91 -4.74 -20.82
N GLN A 364 4.04 -4.97 -21.79
CA GLN A 364 4.33 -4.73 -23.21
C GLN A 364 4.80 -3.28 -23.43
N GLY A 365 5.91 -3.10 -24.16
CA GLY A 365 6.48 -1.81 -24.48
C GLY A 365 7.20 -1.09 -23.32
N ALA A 366 7.43 -1.79 -22.20
CA ALA A 366 8.11 -1.22 -21.04
C ALA A 366 9.55 -0.79 -21.33
N THR A 367 10.09 0.12 -20.52
CA THR A 367 11.49 0.52 -20.59
C THR A 367 12.32 -0.28 -19.59
N PHE A 368 13.40 -0.92 -20.06
CA PHE A 368 14.36 -1.62 -19.22
C PHE A 368 15.70 -0.88 -19.20
N LEU A 369 16.15 -0.52 -17.99
CA LEU A 369 17.45 0.09 -17.75
C LEU A 369 18.36 -0.90 -17.01
N LEU A 370 19.49 -1.25 -17.60
CA LEU A 370 20.47 -2.16 -16.99
C LEU A 370 21.79 -1.45 -16.73
N ASN A 371 22.24 -1.49 -15.47
CA ASN A 371 23.62 -1.18 -15.12
C ASN A 371 24.52 -2.35 -15.54
N SER A 372 25.27 -2.17 -16.62
CA SER A 372 26.04 -3.21 -17.30
C SER A 372 27.50 -2.78 -17.46
N PRO A 373 28.48 -3.67 -17.23
CA PRO A 373 29.87 -3.40 -17.62
C PRO A 373 30.07 -3.45 -19.15
N TYR A 374 29.10 -3.98 -19.88
CA TYR A 374 29.12 -4.12 -21.35
C TYR A 374 28.37 -2.98 -22.02
N GLY A 375 28.91 -2.51 -23.16
CA GLY A 375 28.30 -1.47 -23.98
C GLY A 375 27.09 -1.96 -24.79
N PRO A 376 26.42 -1.06 -25.54
CA PRO A 376 25.22 -1.41 -26.31
C PRO A 376 25.45 -2.46 -27.40
N GLU A 377 26.68 -2.58 -27.91
CA GLU A 377 27.05 -3.56 -28.96
C GLU A 377 27.34 -4.96 -28.39
N GLU A 378 27.69 -5.07 -27.11
CA GLU A 378 28.18 -6.32 -26.51
C GLU A 378 27.19 -6.93 -25.52
N VAL A 379 26.37 -6.10 -24.86
CA VAL A 379 25.51 -6.53 -23.75
C VAL A 379 24.55 -7.65 -24.12
N TRP A 380 24.10 -7.70 -25.37
CA TRP A 380 23.15 -8.70 -25.86
C TRP A 380 23.69 -10.13 -25.65
N GLU A 381 24.96 -10.36 -25.99
CA GLU A 381 25.62 -11.67 -25.91
C GLU A 381 25.84 -12.16 -24.47
N HIS A 382 25.72 -11.25 -23.48
CA HIS A 382 25.89 -11.56 -22.06
C HIS A 382 24.55 -11.78 -21.33
N LEU A 383 23.41 -11.58 -22.00
CA LEU A 383 22.10 -11.82 -21.39
C LEU A 383 21.70 -13.30 -21.49
N PRO A 384 21.02 -13.87 -20.47
CA PRO A 384 20.40 -15.17 -20.60
C PRO A 384 19.36 -15.20 -21.73
N ARG A 385 19.22 -16.34 -22.39
CA ARG A 385 18.26 -16.55 -23.49
C ARG A 385 16.83 -16.23 -23.09
N SER A 386 16.40 -16.61 -21.89
CA SER A 386 15.08 -16.27 -21.36
C SER A 386 14.85 -14.77 -21.23
N THR A 387 15.90 -14.00 -20.89
CA THR A 387 15.83 -12.54 -20.76
C THR A 387 15.77 -11.91 -22.15
N GLN A 388 16.59 -12.37 -23.10
CA GLN A 388 16.52 -11.96 -24.50
C GLN A 388 15.11 -12.20 -25.08
N GLN A 389 14.53 -13.38 -24.84
CA GLN A 389 13.19 -13.71 -25.32
C GLN A 389 12.13 -12.75 -24.76
N GLN A 390 12.18 -12.42 -23.47
CA GLN A 390 11.25 -11.44 -22.88
C GLN A 390 11.43 -10.02 -23.44
N LEU A 391 12.66 -9.60 -23.76
CA LEU A 391 12.91 -8.30 -24.40
C LEU A 391 12.21 -8.22 -25.77
N ILE A 392 12.21 -9.33 -26.51
CA ILE A 392 11.59 -9.46 -27.84
C ILE A 392 10.07 -9.51 -27.71
N ASP A 393 9.55 -10.50 -26.97
CA ASP A 393 8.11 -10.78 -26.89
C ASP A 393 7.35 -9.57 -26.33
N LYS A 394 7.95 -8.88 -25.35
CA LYS A 394 7.35 -7.72 -24.70
C LYS A 394 7.71 -6.39 -25.37
N GLU A 395 8.42 -6.40 -26.50
CA GLU A 395 8.85 -5.20 -27.25
C GLU A 395 9.51 -4.14 -26.34
N ILE A 396 10.45 -4.59 -25.50
CA ILE A 396 11.04 -3.77 -24.45
C ILE A 396 11.99 -2.72 -25.05
N LYS A 397 11.86 -1.48 -24.58
CA LYS A 397 12.83 -0.40 -24.87
C LYS A 397 14.04 -0.58 -23.96
N PHE A 398 15.11 -1.16 -24.50
CA PHE A 398 16.28 -1.52 -23.71
C PHE A 398 17.35 -0.43 -23.70
N TYR A 399 17.83 -0.08 -22.51
CA TYR A 399 18.90 0.89 -22.28
C TYR A 399 19.97 0.32 -21.36
N VAL A 400 21.23 0.68 -21.64
CA VAL A 400 22.38 0.27 -20.83
C VAL A 400 23.27 1.45 -20.46
N ILE A 401 23.93 1.31 -19.31
CA ILE A 401 24.97 2.22 -18.84
C ILE A 401 25.96 1.47 -17.95
N ASP A 402 27.25 1.76 -18.10
CA ASP A 402 28.26 1.39 -17.09
C ASP A 402 28.33 2.49 -16.03
N ALA A 403 27.42 2.40 -15.04
CA ALA A 403 27.35 3.40 -13.98
C ALA A 403 28.62 3.41 -13.12
N SER A 404 29.36 2.30 -13.04
CA SER A 404 30.60 2.21 -12.28
C SER A 404 31.72 3.01 -12.95
N LYS A 405 31.85 2.91 -14.28
CA LYS A 405 32.79 3.72 -15.07
C LYS A 405 32.45 5.20 -15.00
N VAL A 406 31.17 5.56 -15.15
CA VAL A 406 30.73 6.96 -15.01
C VAL A 406 31.02 7.50 -13.61
N ALA A 407 30.79 6.73 -12.55
CA ALA A 407 31.07 7.14 -11.17
C ALA A 407 32.56 7.39 -10.93
N ARG A 408 33.45 6.54 -11.45
CA ARG A 408 34.91 6.72 -11.33
C ARG A 408 35.40 7.95 -12.07
N GLU A 409 34.98 8.14 -13.31
CA GLU A 409 35.44 9.25 -14.16
C GLU A 409 34.91 10.61 -13.69
N THR A 410 33.74 10.64 -13.03
CA THR A 410 33.16 11.87 -12.47
C THR A 410 33.58 12.14 -11.02
N GLY A 411 34.41 11.27 -10.43
CA GLY A 411 34.93 11.43 -9.06
C GLY A 411 33.92 11.11 -7.95
N MET A 412 32.86 10.35 -8.24
CA MET A 412 31.88 9.87 -7.26
C MET A 412 32.29 8.59 -6.52
N GLY A 413 33.43 8.00 -6.87
CA GLY A 413 33.89 6.72 -6.31
C GLY A 413 33.00 5.58 -6.78
N ASN A 414 32.50 4.76 -5.85
CA ASN A 414 31.66 3.58 -6.15
C ASN A 414 30.16 3.87 -6.06
N ARG A 415 29.74 5.14 -6.05
CA ARG A 415 28.33 5.53 -5.88
C ARG A 415 27.64 5.63 -7.24
N THR A 416 26.89 4.59 -7.60
CA THR A 416 26.13 4.53 -8.86
C THR A 416 24.71 5.07 -8.75
N ASN A 417 24.22 5.29 -7.52
CA ASN A 417 22.83 5.63 -7.24
C ASN A 417 22.35 6.93 -7.94
N THR A 418 23.13 8.01 -7.92
CA THR A 418 22.79 9.29 -8.60
C THR A 418 22.76 9.12 -10.12
N ILE A 419 23.63 8.26 -10.67
CA ILE A 419 23.72 7.98 -12.10
C ILE A 419 22.48 7.20 -12.54
N MET A 420 22.13 6.12 -11.83
CA MET A 420 20.92 5.34 -12.11
C MET A 420 19.64 6.16 -11.93
N GLN A 421 19.60 7.02 -10.90
CA GLN A 421 18.51 7.96 -10.70
C GLN A 421 18.37 8.92 -11.89
N THR A 422 19.48 9.49 -12.38
CA THR A 422 19.48 10.39 -13.55
C THR A 422 18.96 9.68 -14.79
N CYS A 423 19.36 8.42 -15.01
CA CYS A 423 18.84 7.61 -16.11
C CYS A 423 17.33 7.44 -16.01
N PHE A 424 16.80 7.07 -14.82
CA PHE A 424 15.36 6.95 -14.59
C PHE A 424 14.61 8.23 -14.97
N PHE A 425 15.03 9.39 -14.48
CA PHE A 425 14.41 10.67 -14.83
C PHE A 425 14.47 10.97 -16.34
N ALA A 426 15.54 10.58 -17.03
CA ALA A 426 15.72 10.86 -18.44
C ALA A 426 14.84 10.00 -19.38
N ILE A 427 14.49 8.76 -18.98
CA ILE A 427 13.85 7.78 -19.88
C ILE A 427 12.56 7.14 -19.33
N SER A 428 12.15 7.42 -18.10
CA SER A 428 10.93 6.85 -17.50
C SER A 428 9.63 7.42 -18.05
N GLY A 429 9.67 8.61 -18.64
CA GLY A 429 8.47 9.32 -19.11
C GLY A 429 7.63 9.96 -18.00
N VAL A 430 8.08 9.96 -16.73
CA VAL A 430 7.37 10.64 -15.63
C VAL A 430 7.31 12.16 -15.84
N LEU A 431 8.39 12.72 -16.39
CA LEU A 431 8.50 14.13 -16.75
C LEU A 431 9.14 14.25 -18.15
N PRO A 432 8.89 15.34 -18.88
CA PRO A 432 9.68 15.69 -20.04
C PRO A 432 11.18 15.73 -19.69
N LYS A 433 12.02 15.20 -20.58
CA LYS A 433 13.47 15.01 -20.32
C LYS A 433 14.16 16.28 -19.81
N ASP A 434 13.94 17.42 -20.45
CA ASP A 434 14.60 18.68 -20.08
C ASP A 434 14.13 19.19 -18.71
N GLU A 435 12.85 19.03 -18.39
CA GLU A 435 12.29 19.35 -17.07
C GLU A 435 12.87 18.42 -15.99
N ALA A 436 12.96 17.13 -16.29
CA ALA A 436 13.52 16.12 -15.39
C ALA A 436 14.98 16.45 -15.01
N ILE A 437 15.80 16.82 -16.00
CA ILE A 437 17.20 17.23 -15.79
C ILE A 437 17.27 18.51 -14.95
N ALA A 438 16.42 19.50 -15.23
CA ALA A 438 16.37 20.73 -14.45
C ALA A 438 16.02 20.47 -12.97
N LYS A 439 15.02 19.62 -12.71
CA LYS A 439 14.60 19.23 -11.35
C LYS A 439 15.67 18.46 -10.59
N ILE A 440 16.42 17.57 -11.26
CA ILE A 440 17.57 16.89 -10.64
C ILE A 440 18.63 17.91 -10.23
N LYS A 441 19.01 18.84 -11.12
CA LYS A 441 20.02 19.87 -10.83
C LYS A 441 19.56 20.79 -9.69
N GLU A 442 18.29 21.18 -9.66
CA GLU A 442 17.68 21.94 -8.56
C GLU A 442 17.79 21.19 -7.22
N SER A 443 17.44 19.90 -7.19
CA SER A 443 17.51 19.06 -5.97
C SER A 443 18.95 18.89 -5.47
N ILE A 444 19.90 18.70 -6.39
CA ILE A 444 21.34 18.64 -6.09
C ILE A 444 21.78 19.95 -5.43
N LYS A 445 21.40 21.11 -5.98
CA LYS A 445 21.71 22.42 -5.39
C LYS A 445 21.11 22.58 -3.99
N LYS A 446 19.86 22.16 -3.79
CA LYS A 446 19.18 22.22 -2.48
C LYS A 446 19.87 21.33 -1.43
N THR A 447 20.32 20.14 -1.83
CA THR A 447 20.90 19.15 -0.91
C THR A 447 22.38 19.41 -0.64
N TYR A 448 23.16 19.76 -1.67
CA TYR A 448 24.61 19.89 -1.60
C TYR A 448 25.12 21.33 -1.60
N GLY A 449 24.26 22.34 -1.76
CA GLY A 449 24.67 23.75 -1.74
C GLY A 449 25.41 24.15 -0.47
N LYS A 450 25.05 23.57 0.68
CA LYS A 450 25.75 23.78 1.96
C LYS A 450 27.16 23.16 2.01
N LYS A 451 27.51 22.28 1.07
CA LYS A 451 28.82 21.60 1.00
C LYS A 451 29.81 22.26 0.03
N GLY A 452 29.44 23.41 -0.56
CA GLY A 452 30.28 24.19 -1.47
C GLY A 452 29.95 24.01 -2.95
N GLU A 453 30.24 25.03 -3.76
CA GLU A 453 29.93 25.04 -5.20
C GLU A 453 30.62 23.94 -6.00
N ASP A 454 31.85 23.57 -5.62
CA ASP A 454 32.62 22.54 -6.34
C ASP A 454 31.95 21.18 -6.27
N VAL A 455 31.32 20.85 -5.13
CA VAL A 455 30.55 19.61 -4.98
C VAL A 455 29.31 19.64 -5.87
N VAL A 456 28.62 20.79 -5.97
CA VAL A 456 27.46 20.95 -6.85
C VAL A 456 27.85 20.82 -8.32
N LYS A 457 28.92 21.50 -8.76
CA LYS A 457 29.45 21.43 -10.13
C LYS A 457 29.84 20.00 -10.51
N LYS A 458 30.51 19.26 -9.62
CA LYS A 458 30.83 17.83 -9.85
C LYS A 458 29.58 16.99 -10.08
N ASN A 459 28.54 17.19 -9.28
CA ASN A 459 27.28 16.46 -9.47
C ASN A 459 26.58 16.84 -10.78
N TYR A 460 26.65 18.10 -11.22
CA TYR A 460 26.11 18.52 -12.52
C TYR A 460 26.83 17.88 -13.69
N VAL A 461 28.17 17.90 -13.67
CA VAL A 461 28.99 17.23 -14.69
C VAL A 461 28.62 15.75 -14.76
N ALA A 462 28.39 15.12 -13.62
CA ALA A 462 28.00 13.72 -13.64
C ALA A 462 26.60 13.45 -14.19
N VAL A 463 25.63 14.34 -13.95
CA VAL A 463 24.31 14.26 -14.61
C VAL A 463 24.49 14.33 -16.12
N ASP A 464 25.28 15.29 -16.61
CA ASP A 464 25.50 15.48 -18.04
C ASP A 464 26.25 14.29 -18.67
N GLN A 465 27.30 13.78 -18.01
CA GLN A 465 28.04 12.59 -18.44
C GLN A 465 27.19 11.32 -18.39
N THR A 466 26.26 11.21 -17.44
CA THR A 466 25.33 10.08 -17.37
C THR A 466 24.45 10.05 -18.61
N ILE A 467 23.86 11.18 -18.98
CA ILE A 467 22.97 11.28 -20.14
C ILE A 467 23.71 10.99 -21.44
N ALA A 468 24.96 11.46 -21.57
CA ALA A 468 25.80 11.21 -22.73
C ALA A 468 26.23 9.73 -22.89
N ARG A 469 26.11 8.93 -21.83
CA ARG A 469 26.57 7.52 -21.77
C ARG A 469 25.45 6.53 -21.48
N LEU A 470 24.22 7.00 -21.58
CA LEU A 470 23.02 6.19 -21.53
C LEU A 470 22.68 5.79 -22.98
N TYR A 471 22.90 4.53 -23.32
CA TYR A 471 22.77 4.06 -24.69
C TYR A 471 21.50 3.23 -24.86
N PRO A 472 20.68 3.50 -25.88
CA PRO A 472 19.67 2.53 -26.31
C PRO A 472 20.37 1.31 -26.92
N VAL A 473 19.78 0.14 -26.73
CA VAL A 473 20.21 -1.12 -27.33
C VAL A 473 19.14 -1.55 -28.33
N GLU A 474 19.56 -1.82 -29.56
CA GLU A 474 18.67 -2.36 -30.58
C GLU A 474 18.37 -3.82 -30.23
N VAL A 475 17.09 -4.14 -29.98
CA VAL A 475 16.67 -5.49 -29.61
C VAL A 475 16.49 -6.32 -30.89
N PRO A 476 17.29 -7.38 -31.12
CA PRO A 476 17.13 -8.26 -32.28
C PRO A 476 15.81 -9.01 -32.26
N THR A 477 15.39 -9.60 -33.38
CA THR A 477 14.14 -10.37 -33.46
C THR A 477 14.25 -11.81 -32.96
N ILE A 478 15.46 -12.28 -32.66
CA ILE A 478 15.72 -13.66 -32.23
C ILE A 478 16.62 -13.68 -30.99
N ALA A 479 16.31 -14.57 -30.04
CA ALA A 479 17.19 -14.86 -28.92
C ALA A 479 18.32 -15.78 -29.38
N THR A 480 19.57 -15.32 -29.22
CA THR A 480 20.79 -15.99 -29.70
C THR A 480 21.62 -16.61 -28.58
N SER A 481 21.38 -16.22 -27.33
CA SER A 481 22.22 -16.63 -26.20
C SER A 481 22.17 -18.13 -25.95
N ALA A 482 23.34 -18.71 -25.68
CA ALA A 482 23.51 -20.07 -25.18
C ALA A 482 23.48 -20.14 -23.64
N ILE A 483 23.49 -18.98 -22.97
CA ILE A 483 23.41 -18.88 -21.51
C ILE A 483 21.94 -18.93 -21.11
N ASP A 484 21.59 -19.73 -20.12
CA ASP A 484 20.26 -19.70 -19.52
C ASP A 484 20.34 -19.49 -18.00
N ARG A 485 19.27 -18.98 -17.41
CA ARG A 485 19.22 -18.72 -15.97
C ARG A 485 19.29 -20.05 -15.20
N PRO A 486 19.99 -20.10 -14.06
CA PRO A 486 19.99 -21.28 -13.22
C PRO A 486 18.57 -21.55 -12.71
N ARG A 487 18.16 -22.83 -12.68
CA ARG A 487 16.88 -23.23 -12.09
C ARG A 487 16.87 -22.93 -10.59
N VAL A 488 15.71 -22.50 -10.09
CA VAL A 488 15.53 -22.18 -8.66
C VAL A 488 15.65 -23.44 -7.80
N VAL A 489 15.14 -24.56 -8.30
CA VAL A 489 15.24 -25.89 -7.67
C VAL A 489 16.11 -26.78 -8.57
N SER A 490 17.07 -27.48 -7.97
CA SER A 490 17.92 -28.43 -8.67
C SER A 490 17.08 -29.60 -9.19
N GLU A 491 17.43 -30.16 -10.36
CA GLU A 491 16.84 -31.43 -10.83
C GLU A 491 17.10 -32.61 -9.88
N ALA A 492 18.08 -32.48 -8.98
CA ALA A 492 18.38 -33.47 -7.96
C ALA A 492 17.62 -33.25 -6.63
N ALA A 493 16.72 -32.27 -6.53
CA ALA A 493 15.92 -32.08 -5.33
C ALA A 493 14.85 -33.19 -5.23
N PRO A 494 14.64 -33.79 -4.04
CA PRO A 494 13.56 -34.76 -3.85
C PRO A 494 12.19 -34.06 -3.99
N ASP A 495 11.24 -34.80 -4.56
CA ASP A 495 9.83 -34.39 -4.72
C ASP A 495 9.14 -34.08 -3.38
#